data_AF-A0A4V6JIH0-F1
#
_entry.id   AF-A0A4V6JIH0-F1
#
_cell.length_a   1.000
_cell.length_b   1.000
_cell.length_c   1.000
_cell.angle_alpha   90.00
_cell.angle_beta   90.00
_cell.angle_gamma   90.00
#
_symmetry.space_group_name_H-M   'P 1'
#
loop_
_entity.id
_entity.type
_entity.pdbx_description
1 polymer ?
#
loop_
_entity_poly.entity_id
_entity_poly.type
_entity_poly.pdbx_seq_one_letter_code
_entity_poly.pdbx_strand_id
1 'polypeptide(L)'
;MLECASQQAVAEFGEAVMQRGWTLAVISTGALADAGLQQRIQQASRDHHGRVWVLSGAVAGMDGLASAREGGLTCVTYQASKSPASWRGSPAETLIDLGCGQRGAGVLRRQRA
;
A
#
# COMPACT_ATOMS: atom_id res chain seq x y z
N MET A 1 -1.75 10.11 16.35
CA MET A 1 -2.91 9.48 15.70
C MET A 1 -2.47 8.19 15.04
N LEU A 2 -3.22 7.12 15.24
CA LEU A 2 -3.03 5.83 14.57
C LEU A 2 -4.21 5.61 13.63
N GLU A 3 -3.94 5.52 12.33
CA GLU A 3 -4.94 5.20 11.31
C GLU A 3 -4.95 3.69 11.08
N CYS A 4 -6.14 3.09 11.23
CA CYS A 4 -6.43 1.67 11.00
C CYS A 4 -7.84 1.48 10.39
N ALA A 5 -8.30 2.43 9.56
CA ALA A 5 -9.67 2.47 9.06
C ALA A 5 -9.74 2.09 7.57
N SER A 6 -9.23 2.94 6.68
CA SER A 6 -9.26 2.72 5.23
C SER A 6 -8.35 3.70 4.50
N GLN A 7 -8.06 3.40 3.23
CA GLN A 7 -7.34 4.33 2.36
C GLN A 7 -8.11 5.66 2.16
N GLN A 8 -9.45 5.61 2.15
CA GLN A 8 -10.30 6.79 2.06
C GLN A 8 -10.18 7.66 3.31
N ALA A 9 -10.10 7.05 4.50
CA ALA A 9 -9.90 7.82 5.74
C ALA A 9 -8.56 8.56 5.76
N VAL A 10 -7.50 7.98 5.18
CA VAL A 10 -6.21 8.69 4.99
C VAL A 10 -6.40 9.88 4.05
N ALA A 11 -7.14 9.71 2.95
CA ALA A 11 -7.40 10.77 2.00
C ALA A 11 -8.22 11.92 2.60
N GLU A 12 -9.18 11.59 3.46
CA GLU A 12 -10.09 12.55 4.10
C GLU A 12 -9.43 13.31 5.26
N PHE A 13 -8.67 12.62 6.11
CA PHE A 13 -8.18 13.19 7.37
C PHE A 13 -6.68 13.43 7.41
N GLY A 14 -5.88 12.82 6.53
CA GLY A 14 -4.42 12.81 6.63
C GLY A 14 -3.79 14.20 6.64
N GLU A 15 -4.23 15.09 5.75
CA GLU A 15 -3.75 16.47 5.67
C GLU A 15 -4.14 17.29 6.91
N ALA A 16 -5.39 17.17 7.36
CA ALA A 16 -5.90 17.87 8.54
C ALA A 16 -5.19 17.45 9.84
N VAL A 17 -4.65 16.24 9.90
CA VAL A 17 -3.81 15.77 11.02
C VAL A 17 -2.42 16.40 10.95
N MET A 18 -1.83 16.49 9.76
CA MET A 18 -0.54 17.14 9.57
C MET A 18 -0.59 18.64 9.89
N GLN A 19 -1.66 19.33 9.48
CA GLN A 19 -1.88 20.75 9.79
C GLN A 19 -1.92 21.05 11.30
N ARG A 20 -2.22 20.06 12.13
CA ARG A 20 -2.17 20.17 13.61
C ARG A 20 -0.77 19.93 14.19
N GLY A 21 0.24 19.64 13.36
CA GLY A 21 1.58 19.27 13.79
C GLY A 21 1.65 17.91 14.49
N TRP A 22 0.64 17.06 14.30
CA TRP A 22 0.57 15.77 14.99
C TRP A 22 1.38 14.70 14.26
N THR A 23 1.71 13.63 15.00
CA THR A 23 2.23 12.40 14.39
C THR A 23 1.07 11.53 13.93
N LEU A 24 1.11 11.09 12.67
CA LEU A 24 0.18 10.16 12.04
C LEU A 24 0.91 8.87 11.68
N ALA A 25 0.57 7.77 12.37
CA ALA A 25 0.96 6.43 11.96
C ALA A 25 -0.13 5.85 11.04
N VAL A 26 0.24 5.42 9.84
CA VAL A 26 -0.68 4.96 8.78
C VAL A 26 -0.42 3.48 8.47
N ILE A 27 -1.46 2.65 8.55
CA ILE A 27 -1.41 1.25 8.10
C ILE A 27 -2.03 1.06 6.72
N SER A 28 -2.98 1.92 6.32
CA SER A 28 -3.62 1.91 4.99
C SER A 28 -2.71 2.55 3.93
N THR A 29 -1.46 2.08 3.84
CA THR A 29 -0.38 2.68 3.05
C THR A 29 -0.67 2.77 1.55
N GLY A 30 -1.59 1.94 1.04
CA GLY A 30 -2.07 2.01 -0.35
C GLY A 30 -2.66 3.37 -0.74
N ALA A 31 -3.16 4.16 0.21
CA ALA A 31 -3.60 5.53 -0.05
C ALA A 31 -2.48 6.41 -0.62
N LEU A 32 -1.23 6.18 -0.19
CA LEU A 32 -0.07 6.96 -0.60
C LEU A 32 0.43 6.58 -2.01
N ALA A 33 -0.21 5.62 -2.69
CA ALA A 33 0.03 5.35 -4.10
C ALA A 33 -0.57 6.44 -5.02
N ASP A 34 -1.50 7.27 -4.51
CA ASP A 34 -1.93 8.51 -5.14
C ASP A 34 -0.87 9.60 -4.88
N ALA A 35 -0.16 10.01 -5.93
CA ALA A 35 0.92 10.98 -5.82
C ALA A 35 0.44 12.35 -5.32
N GLY A 36 -0.77 12.78 -5.68
CA GLY A 36 -1.31 14.07 -5.28
C GLY A 36 -1.63 14.10 -3.78
N LEU A 37 -2.25 13.04 -3.26
CA LEU A 37 -2.50 12.89 -1.82
C LEU A 37 -1.19 12.81 -1.04
N GLN A 38 -0.25 11.99 -1.52
CA GLN A 38 1.05 11.83 -0.88
C GLN A 38 1.82 13.16 -0.82
N GLN A 39 1.80 13.96 -1.88
CA GLN A 39 2.41 15.29 -1.90
C GLN A 39 1.74 16.26 -0.92
N ARG A 40 0.40 16.32 -0.87
CA ARG A 40 -0.33 17.21 0.08
C ARG A 40 0.01 16.89 1.53
N ILE A 41 -0.01 15.60 1.90
CA ILE A 41 0.35 15.15 3.25
C ILE A 41 1.81 15.49 3.57
N GLN A 42 2.75 15.27 2.64
CA GLN A 42 4.15 15.60 2.85
C GLN A 42 4.38 17.10 2.99
N GLN A 43 3.69 17.93 2.21
CA GLN A 43 3.80 19.37 2.28
C GLN A 43 3.29 19.88 3.63
N ALA A 44 2.09 19.47 4.04
CA ALA A 44 1.53 19.81 5.34
C ALA A 44 2.42 19.33 6.51
N SER A 45 3.05 18.15 6.38
CA SER A 45 4.02 17.64 7.36
C SER A 45 5.22 18.59 7.52
N ARG A 46 5.74 19.16 6.42
CA ARG A 46 6.85 20.12 6.45
C ARG A 46 6.42 21.46 7.04
N ASP A 47 5.28 21.98 6.60
CA ASP A 47 4.81 23.32 6.96
C ASP A 47 4.38 23.42 8.43
N HIS A 48 3.88 22.32 9.00
CA HIS A 48 3.33 22.29 10.35
C HIS A 48 4.12 21.39 11.31
N HIS A 49 5.26 20.86 10.87
CA HIS A 49 6.12 19.95 11.64
C HIS A 49 5.42 18.65 12.11
N GLY A 50 4.33 18.27 11.45
CA GLY A 50 3.70 16.96 11.62
C GLY A 50 4.61 15.85 11.13
N ARG A 51 4.43 14.63 11.64
CA ARG A 51 5.25 13.46 11.24
C ARG A 51 4.37 12.35 10.71
N VAL A 52 4.74 11.78 9.56
CA VAL A 52 4.06 10.61 9.00
C VAL A 52 4.92 9.36 9.20
N TRP A 53 4.35 8.33 9.81
CA TRP A 53 4.98 7.04 10.00
C TRP A 53 4.23 6.02 9.15
N VAL A 54 4.89 5.49 8.12
CA VAL A 54 4.34 4.44 7.26
C VAL A 54 4.63 3.10 7.92
N LEU A 55 3.58 2.41 8.36
CA LEU A 55 3.71 1.10 9.00
C LEU A 55 3.84 0.01 7.92
N SER A 56 4.60 -1.05 8.21
CA SER A 56 4.86 -2.15 7.27
C SER A 56 3.59 -2.91 6.85
N GLY A 57 2.56 -2.94 7.70
CA GLY A 57 1.32 -3.66 7.45
C GLY A 57 1.56 -5.16 7.26
N ALA A 58 0.97 -5.74 6.22
CA ALA A 58 1.07 -7.18 5.93
C ALA A 58 2.37 -7.60 5.23
N VAL A 59 3.28 -6.66 4.92
CA VAL A 59 4.54 -6.94 4.22
C VAL A 59 5.69 -6.94 5.22
N ALA A 60 6.31 -8.11 5.43
CA ALA A 60 7.53 -8.23 6.23
C ALA A 60 8.78 -7.79 5.45
N GLY A 61 9.85 -7.43 6.17
CA GLY A 61 11.16 -7.11 5.56
C GLY A 61 11.26 -5.71 4.94
N MET A 62 10.34 -4.78 5.26
CA MET A 62 10.38 -3.40 4.78
C MET A 62 11.64 -2.65 5.24
N ASP A 63 12.18 -2.99 6.41
CA ASP A 63 13.46 -2.55 6.95
C ASP A 63 14.65 -3.04 6.11
N GLY A 64 14.61 -4.30 5.68
CA GLY A 64 15.57 -4.88 4.75
C GLY A 64 15.54 -4.19 3.39
N LEU A 65 14.34 -3.92 2.85
CA LEU A 65 14.18 -3.14 1.62
C LEU A 65 14.70 -1.71 1.76
N ALA A 66 14.43 -1.04 2.89
CA ALA A 66 14.93 0.29 3.17
C ALA A 66 16.48 0.30 3.27
N SER A 67 17.07 -0.71 3.92
CA SER A 67 18.52 -0.87 4.00
C SER A 67 19.14 -1.17 2.63
N ALA A 68 18.54 -2.07 1.85
CA ALA A 68 19.01 -2.45 0.52
C ALA A 68 18.94 -1.29 -0.48
N ARG A 69 17.99 -0.36 -0.32
CA ARG A 69 17.92 0.89 -1.10
C ARG A 69 19.19 1.72 -0.95
N GLU A 70 19.73 1.85 0.26
CA GLU A 70 21.00 2.56 0.48
C GLU A 70 22.19 1.83 -0.18
N GLY A 71 22.06 0.52 -0.41
CA GLY A 71 23.00 -0.30 -1.18
C GLY A 71 22.77 -0.30 -2.71
N GLY A 72 21.85 0.52 -3.24
CA GLY A 72 21.61 0.65 -4.68
C GLY A 72 20.44 -0.16 -5.23
N LEU A 73 19.55 -0.70 -4.39
CA LEU A 73 18.32 -1.35 -4.86
C LEU A 73 17.41 -0.32 -5.54
N THR A 74 17.18 -0.47 -6.85
CA THR A 74 16.34 0.43 -7.66
C THR A 74 14.98 -0.15 -8.02
N CYS A 75 14.80 -1.47 -7.91
CA CYS A 75 13.58 -2.16 -8.31
C CYS A 75 13.25 -3.31 -7.36
N VAL A 76 11.97 -3.45 -7.04
CA VAL A 76 11.42 -4.58 -6.29
C VAL A 76 10.21 -5.13 -7.03
N THR A 77 10.08 -6.46 -7.06
CA THR A 77 8.89 -7.13 -7.58
C THR A 77 8.07 -7.66 -6.41
N TYR A 78 6.85 -7.16 -6.25
CA TYR A 78 5.88 -7.72 -5.31
C TYR A 78 5.04 -8.79 -6.00
N GLN A 79 5.04 -10.01 -5.46
CA GLN A 79 4.22 -11.12 -5.94
C GLN A 79 3.33 -11.62 -4.79
N ALA A 80 2.03 -11.68 -5.05
CA ALA A 80 1.05 -12.26 -4.15
C ALA A 80 0.28 -13.37 -4.86
N SER A 81 -0.05 -14.42 -4.12
CA SER A 81 -0.94 -15.50 -4.57
C SER A 81 -2.16 -15.55 -3.67
N LYS A 82 -3.31 -15.88 -4.25
CA LYS A 82 -4.54 -16.17 -3.53
C LYS A 82 -5.15 -17.45 -4.09
N SER A 83 -5.91 -18.15 -3.27
CA SER A 83 -6.69 -19.30 -3.74
C SER A 83 -7.67 -18.87 -4.84
N PRO A 84 -8.03 -19.76 -5.79
CA PRO A 84 -9.07 -19.46 -6.79
C PRO A 84 -10.37 -18.94 -6.16
N ALA A 85 -10.78 -19.51 -5.03
CA ALA A 85 -11.97 -19.08 -4.31
C ALA A 85 -11.89 -17.61 -3.84
N SER A 86 -10.70 -17.13 -3.46
CA SER A 86 -10.48 -15.74 -3.03
C SER A 86 -10.51 -14.72 -4.19
N TRP A 87 -10.60 -15.18 -5.44
CA TRP A 87 -10.73 -14.34 -6.63
C TRP A 87 -12.17 -14.19 -7.12
N ARG A 88 -13.14 -14.93 -6.55
CA ARG A 88 -14.57 -14.78 -6.88
C ARG A 88 -15.04 -13.36 -6.58
N GLY A 89 -15.88 -12.81 -7.46
CA GLY A 89 -16.36 -11.42 -7.38
C GLY A 89 -15.30 -10.36 -7.70
N SER A 90 -14.10 -10.77 -8.12
CA SER A 90 -13.08 -9.85 -8.65
C SER A 90 -13.07 -9.90 -10.19
N PRO A 91 -12.44 -8.92 -10.86
CA PRO A 91 -12.28 -8.96 -12.32
C PRO A 91 -11.57 -10.22 -12.84
N ALA A 92 -10.83 -10.95 -11.99
CA ALA A 92 -10.18 -12.20 -12.39
C ALA A 92 -11.19 -13.30 -12.79
N GLU A 93 -12.41 -13.28 -12.23
CA GLU A 93 -13.45 -14.27 -12.52
C GLU A 93 -13.91 -14.25 -13.97
N THR A 94 -13.79 -13.11 -14.66
CA THR A 94 -14.09 -13.01 -16.10
C THR A 94 -12.90 -13.33 -16.99
N LEU A 95 -11.70 -13.51 -16.43
CA LEU A 95 -10.44 -13.66 -17.17
C LEU A 95 -9.90 -15.09 -17.15
N ILE A 96 -10.21 -15.86 -16.10
CA ILE A 96 -9.70 -17.23 -15.90
C ILE A 96 -10.79 -18.13 -15.32
N ASP A 97 -10.80 -19.40 -15.71
CA ASP A 97 -11.67 -20.41 -15.08
C ASP A 97 -11.21 -20.67 -13.64
N LEU A 98 -12.05 -20.25 -12.67
CA LEU A 98 -11.80 -20.41 -11.24
C LEU A 98 -12.27 -21.79 -10.70
N GLY A 99 -12.99 -22.59 -11.50
CA GLY A 99 -13.59 -23.87 -11.11
C GLY A 99 -12.72 -25.09 -11.42
N CYS A 100 -11.78 -24.96 -12.35
CA CYS A 100 -10.86 -26.04 -12.68
C CYS A 100 -9.77 -26.16 -11.59
N GLY A 101 -9.79 -27.28 -10.84
CA GLY A 101 -8.80 -27.63 -9.82
C GLY A 101 -7.41 -27.92 -10.39
N GLN A 102 -6.81 -26.98 -11.11
CA GLN A 102 -5.42 -27.08 -11.52
C GLN A 102 -4.52 -26.78 -10.33
N ARG A 103 -3.68 -27.76 -9.97
CA ARG A 103 -2.56 -27.61 -9.03
C ARG A 103 -1.45 -26.67 -9.54
N GLY A 104 -1.66 -25.98 -10.65
CA GLY A 104 -0.85 -24.85 -11.08
C GLY A 104 -1.56 -23.57 -10.64
N ALA A 105 -1.00 -22.87 -9.66
CA ALA A 105 -1.44 -21.52 -9.34
C ALA A 105 -1.34 -20.68 -10.62
N GLY A 106 -2.47 -20.40 -11.28
CA GLY A 106 -2.54 -19.36 -12.29
C GLY A 106 -2.10 -18.07 -11.61
N VAL A 107 -0.84 -17.67 -11.80
CA VAL A 107 -0.31 -16.46 -11.19
C VAL A 107 -0.87 -15.29 -11.98
N LEU A 108 -1.99 -14.73 -11.50
CA LEU A 108 -2.48 -13.46 -11.99
C LEU A 108 -1.50 -12.38 -11.53
N ARG A 109 -0.57 -11.99 -12.41
CA ARG A 109 0.39 -10.92 -12.14
C ARG A 109 -0.28 -9.60 -12.48
N ARG A 110 -0.52 -8.75 -11.49
CA ARG A 110 -0.82 -7.34 -11.76
C ARG A 110 0.49 -6.64 -12.11
N GLN A 111 0.92 -6.71 -13.37
CA GLN A 111 1.97 -5.84 -13.88
C GLN A 111 1.37 -4.45 -14.06
N ARG A 112 1.93 -3.43 -13.39
CA ARG A 112 1.74 -2.04 -13.83
C ARG A 112 2.67 -1.84 -15.03
N ALA A 113 2.13 -1.31 -16.12
CA ALA A 113 2.93 -0.69 -17.18
C ALA A 113 3.59 0.58 -16.64
#